data_AF-A0A836BJM1-F1
#
_entry.id   AF-A0A836BJM1-F1
#
_cell.length_a   1.000
_cell.length_b   1.000
_cell.length_c   1.000
_cell.angle_alpha   90.00
_cell.angle_beta   90.00
_cell.angle_gamma   90.00
#
_symmetry.space_group_name_H-M   'P 1'
#
loop_
_entity.id
_entity.type
_entity.pdbx_description
1 polymer ?
#
loop_
_entity_poly.entity_id
_entity_poly.type
_entity_poly.pdbx_seq_one_letter_code
_entity_poly.pdbx_strand_id
1 'polypeptide(L)'
;MSQNDALFRIKDLEVPDYYVDYYSGLAKETYNIFEKAAEAKSSLVDSSGIIEPKIAFDLADRVAKMHDIDIAEPLRKLLKIHGKEISALILSKHIALGEYSQPNSTLEERLDLAVRVGLAIVTEGVTIAPLQGISAVKIKKNKDGSEYLSVSIAGPMRSAGGTESAVTMLIADHVRKTVELSKYQANSFDDETGRFVEELRIYEREASSFQFHVLDEDIVKVIS
;
A
#
# COMPACT_ATOMS: atom_id res chain seq x y z
N MET A 1 -24.43 9.23 9.40
CA MET A 1 -23.49 8.10 9.22
C MET A 1 -24.32 6.84 9.12
N SER A 2 -24.11 6.01 8.09
CA SER A 2 -24.92 4.81 7.81
C SER A 2 -24.87 3.84 9.01
N GLN A 3 -25.95 3.77 9.79
CA GLN A 3 -26.14 2.78 10.85
C GLN A 3 -26.35 1.34 10.30
N ASN A 4 -26.19 1.10 8.99
CA ASN A 4 -26.66 -0.15 8.37
C ASN A 4 -25.62 -0.94 7.53
N ASP A 5 -24.38 -0.48 7.37
CA ASP A 5 -23.43 -1.20 6.50
C ASP A 5 -23.04 -2.59 7.05
N ALA A 6 -22.88 -2.73 8.36
CA ALA A 6 -22.51 -4.00 8.98
C ALA A 6 -23.60 -5.07 8.78
N LEU A 7 -24.83 -4.75 9.20
CA LEU A 7 -25.99 -5.62 9.08
C LEU A 7 -26.31 -5.95 7.62
N PHE A 8 -26.20 -4.96 6.73
CA PHE A 8 -26.38 -5.16 5.30
C PHE A 8 -25.37 -6.18 4.73
N ARG A 9 -24.11 -6.12 5.16
CA ARG A 9 -23.04 -7.02 4.69
C ARG A 9 -23.14 -8.45 5.22
N ILE A 10 -23.77 -8.65 6.38
CA ILE A 10 -23.95 -9.98 6.98
C ILE A 10 -25.24 -10.65 6.48
N LYS A 11 -26.21 -9.86 5.98
CA LYS A 11 -27.53 -10.35 5.54
C LYS A 11 -27.46 -11.42 4.45
N ASP A 12 -26.45 -11.37 3.59
CA ASP A 12 -26.27 -12.31 2.48
C ASP A 12 -25.42 -13.54 2.85
N LEU A 13 -24.99 -13.66 4.11
CA LEU A 13 -24.24 -14.82 4.59
C LEU A 13 -25.20 -15.91 5.06
N GLU A 14 -25.06 -17.12 4.53
CA GLU A 14 -25.74 -18.32 5.02
C GLU A 14 -25.11 -18.77 6.34
N VAL A 15 -25.41 -18.06 7.43
CA VAL A 15 -24.93 -18.35 8.78
C VAL A 15 -26.10 -18.52 9.75
N PRO A 16 -25.97 -19.32 10.81
CA PRO A 16 -26.98 -19.42 11.87
C PRO A 16 -27.33 -18.06 12.47
N ASP A 17 -28.59 -17.87 12.88
CA ASP A 17 -29.11 -16.62 13.45
C ASP A 17 -28.26 -16.08 14.62
N TYR A 18 -27.73 -16.97 15.48
CA TYR A 18 -26.90 -16.57 16.60
C TYR A 18 -25.59 -15.87 16.17
N TYR A 19 -25.05 -16.16 14.98
CA TYR A 19 -23.90 -15.42 14.44
C TYR A 19 -24.30 -14.02 14.02
N VAL A 20 -25.47 -13.88 13.39
CA VAL A 20 -26.01 -12.58 12.99
C VAL A 20 -26.23 -11.71 14.22
N ASP A 21 -26.85 -12.26 15.26
CA ASP A 21 -27.07 -11.55 16.53
C ASP A 21 -25.75 -11.15 17.20
N TYR A 22 -24.76 -12.05 17.21
CA TYR A 22 -23.44 -11.78 17.77
C TYR A 22 -22.75 -10.60 17.06
N TYR A 23 -22.64 -10.65 15.73
CA TYR A 23 -22.00 -9.57 14.97
C TYR A 23 -22.80 -8.26 15.03
N SER A 24 -24.12 -8.34 15.09
CA SER A 24 -24.99 -7.17 15.27
C SER A 24 -24.75 -6.50 16.62
N GLY A 25 -24.59 -7.31 17.67
CA GLY A 25 -24.22 -6.82 19.01
C GLY A 25 -22.86 -6.12 19.01
N LEU A 26 -21.84 -6.75 18.41
CA LEU A 26 -20.51 -6.15 18.27
C LEU A 26 -20.53 -4.84 17.49
N ALA A 27 -21.24 -4.80 16.36
CA ALA A 27 -21.35 -3.60 15.54
C ALA A 27 -22.03 -2.48 16.32
N LYS A 28 -23.16 -2.76 16.98
CA LYS A 28 -23.89 -1.78 17.78
C LYS A 28 -23.01 -1.17 18.88
N GLU A 29 -22.28 -2.00 19.63
CA GLU A 29 -21.40 -1.50 20.69
C GLU A 29 -20.22 -0.72 20.13
N THR A 30 -19.64 -1.16 19.01
CA THR A 30 -18.57 -0.45 18.31
C THR A 30 -19.02 0.96 17.90
N TYR A 31 -20.21 1.10 17.32
CA TYR A 31 -20.76 2.40 16.93
C TYR A 31 -21.08 3.28 18.15
N ASN A 32 -21.61 2.72 19.24
CA ASN A 32 -21.84 3.44 20.49
C ASN A 32 -20.52 4.03 21.06
N ILE A 33 -19.45 3.24 21.06
CA ILE A 33 -18.11 3.71 21.48
C ILE A 33 -17.60 4.79 20.52
N PHE A 34 -17.77 4.61 19.21
CA PHE A 34 -17.37 5.58 18.18
C PHE A 34 -18.10 6.92 18.35
N GLU A 35 -19.40 6.93 18.63
CA GLU A 35 -20.17 8.16 18.87
C GLU A 35 -19.67 8.92 20.10
N LYS A 36 -19.42 8.23 21.22
CA LYS A 36 -18.85 8.83 22.43
C LYS A 36 -17.45 9.41 22.20
N ALA A 37 -16.61 8.69 21.46
CA ALA A 37 -15.28 9.18 21.10
C ALA A 37 -15.35 10.41 20.19
N ALA A 38 -16.37 10.50 19.32
CA ALA A 38 -16.56 11.64 18.43
C ALA A 38 -17.02 12.87 19.22
N GLU A 39 -17.92 12.69 20.19
CA GLU A 39 -18.31 13.73 21.15
C GLU A 39 -17.08 14.26 21.92
N ALA A 40 -16.24 13.36 22.45
CA ALA A 40 -15.01 13.75 23.14
C ALA A 40 -14.05 14.53 22.22
N LYS A 41 -13.77 14.01 21.01
CA LYS A 41 -12.89 14.67 20.02
C LYS A 41 -13.42 16.03 19.56
N SER A 42 -14.74 16.23 19.55
CA SER A 42 -15.37 17.51 19.19
C SER A 42 -15.04 18.65 20.16
N SER A 43 -14.53 18.35 21.36
CA SER A 43 -14.02 19.34 22.32
C SER A 43 -12.71 20.02 21.86
N LEU A 44 -12.04 19.48 20.85
CA LEU A 44 -10.77 19.98 20.29
C LEU A 44 -9.61 20.04 21.30
N VAL A 45 -9.66 19.23 22.35
CA VAL A 45 -8.58 19.11 23.35
C VAL A 45 -7.43 18.22 22.87
N ASP A 46 -7.70 17.32 21.92
CA ASP A 46 -6.71 16.41 21.31
C ASP A 46 -6.06 17.00 20.04
N SER A 47 -5.06 16.28 19.49
CA SER A 47 -4.37 16.58 18.23
C SER A 47 -5.28 16.72 17.00
N SER A 48 -6.50 16.19 17.06
CA SER A 48 -7.46 16.20 15.96
C SER A 48 -8.89 16.31 16.50
N GLY A 49 -9.75 17.03 15.76
CA GLY A 49 -11.17 17.18 16.09
C GLY A 49 -12.07 16.08 15.56
N ILE A 50 -11.49 15.04 14.95
CA ILE A 50 -12.21 13.92 14.33
C ILE A 50 -11.60 12.60 14.83
N ILE A 51 -12.36 11.52 14.74
CA ILE A 51 -11.82 10.19 15.01
C ILE A 51 -10.87 9.79 13.88
N GLU A 52 -9.65 9.40 14.25
CA GLU A 52 -8.61 8.98 13.30
C GLU A 52 -8.79 7.53 12.83
N PRO A 53 -9.08 6.53 13.71
CA PRO A 53 -9.37 5.17 13.25
C PRO A 53 -10.70 5.09 12.50
N LYS A 54 -10.67 4.56 11.28
CA LYS A 54 -11.86 4.32 10.46
C LYS A 54 -12.36 2.90 10.67
N ILE A 55 -13.66 2.72 10.89
CA ILE A 55 -14.30 1.40 10.93
C ILE A 55 -14.27 0.80 9.53
N ALA A 56 -13.76 -0.42 9.37
CA ALA A 56 -13.68 -1.15 8.11
C ALA A 56 -14.14 -2.60 8.31
N PHE A 57 -14.85 -3.17 7.33
CA PHE A 57 -15.47 -4.51 7.47
C PHE A 57 -14.72 -5.63 6.78
N ASP A 58 -14.01 -5.32 5.69
CA ASP A 58 -13.29 -6.31 4.88
C ASP A 58 -12.00 -5.70 4.31
N LEU A 59 -11.25 -6.51 3.57
CA LEU A 59 -10.02 -6.10 2.90
C LEU A 59 -10.24 -4.86 2.02
N ALA A 60 -11.27 -4.87 1.20
CA ALA A 60 -11.51 -3.80 0.24
C ALA A 60 -11.84 -2.47 0.93
N ASP A 61 -12.62 -2.53 2.01
CA ASP A 61 -12.89 -1.39 2.88
C ASP A 61 -11.61 -0.86 3.53
N ARG A 62 -10.75 -1.74 4.06
CA ARG A 62 -9.48 -1.34 4.69
C ARG A 62 -8.62 -0.58 3.71
N VAL A 63 -8.40 -1.12 2.51
CA VAL A 63 -7.55 -0.49 1.49
C VAL A 63 -8.15 0.84 1.01
N ALA A 64 -9.46 0.89 0.73
CA ALA A 64 -10.14 2.10 0.31
C ALA A 64 -10.05 3.22 1.37
N LYS A 65 -10.34 2.90 2.64
CA LYS A 65 -10.30 3.86 3.76
C LYS A 65 -8.87 4.25 4.15
N MET A 66 -7.90 3.38 3.95
CA MET A 66 -6.48 3.64 4.19
C MET A 66 -5.93 4.73 3.26
N HIS A 67 -6.39 4.77 2.01
CA HIS A 67 -5.91 5.71 0.99
C HIS A 67 -6.93 6.80 0.62
N ASP A 68 -8.11 6.81 1.25
CA ASP A 68 -9.19 7.76 0.98
C ASP A 68 -9.62 7.78 -0.50
N ILE A 69 -9.79 6.58 -1.08
CA ILE A 69 -10.19 6.39 -2.47
C ILE A 69 -11.37 5.42 -2.61
N ASP A 70 -12.25 5.68 -3.57
CA ASP A 70 -13.44 4.86 -3.81
C ASP A 70 -13.14 3.65 -4.70
N ILE A 71 -12.53 2.63 -4.09
CA ILE A 71 -12.14 1.38 -4.77
C ILE A 71 -12.73 0.12 -4.12
N ALA A 72 -13.55 0.27 -3.08
CA ALA A 72 -14.00 -0.87 -2.28
C ALA A 72 -14.82 -1.88 -3.12
N GLU A 73 -15.80 -1.40 -3.88
CA GLU A 73 -16.61 -2.25 -4.76
C GLU A 73 -15.81 -2.84 -5.95
N PRO A 74 -15.03 -2.07 -6.72
CA PRO A 74 -14.15 -2.61 -7.74
C PRO A 74 -13.21 -3.70 -7.21
N LEU A 75 -12.57 -3.45 -6.07
CA LEU A 75 -11.64 -4.40 -5.46
C LEU A 75 -12.35 -5.68 -5.00
N ARG A 76 -13.55 -5.59 -4.41
CA ARG A 76 -14.35 -6.79 -4.07
C ARG A 76 -14.65 -7.64 -5.30
N LYS A 77 -15.03 -7.01 -6.43
CA LYS A 77 -15.31 -7.74 -7.67
C LYS A 77 -14.06 -8.44 -8.19
N LEU A 78 -12.91 -7.75 -8.18
CA LEU A 78 -11.63 -8.35 -8.55
C LEU A 78 -11.27 -9.53 -7.64
N LEU A 79 -11.39 -9.38 -6.32
CA LEU A 79 -11.08 -10.43 -5.34
C LEU A 79 -12.00 -11.66 -5.44
N LYS A 80 -13.23 -11.52 -5.95
CA LYS A 80 -14.14 -12.65 -6.20
C LYS A 80 -13.73 -13.46 -7.43
N ILE A 81 -13.16 -12.81 -8.44
CA ILE A 81 -12.79 -13.43 -9.72
C ILE A 81 -11.33 -13.91 -9.68
N HIS A 82 -10.48 -13.16 -9.00
CA HIS A 82 -9.04 -13.31 -8.96
C HIS A 82 -8.54 -13.39 -7.51
N GLY A 83 -7.38 -14.02 -7.31
CA GLY A 83 -6.67 -13.92 -6.03
C GLY A 83 -6.21 -12.50 -5.70
N LYS A 84 -5.72 -12.32 -4.48
CA LYS A 84 -5.20 -11.06 -3.92
C LYS A 84 -4.11 -10.45 -4.79
N GLU A 85 -3.15 -11.26 -5.22
CA GLU A 85 -1.95 -10.84 -5.96
C GLU A 85 -2.32 -10.30 -7.35
N ILE A 86 -3.20 -11.02 -8.07
CA ILE A 86 -3.66 -10.61 -9.39
C ILE A 86 -4.57 -9.38 -9.31
N SER A 87 -5.42 -9.32 -8.27
CA SER A 87 -6.27 -8.16 -8.00
C SER A 87 -5.44 -6.90 -7.71
N ALA A 88 -4.33 -7.04 -6.97
CA ALA A 88 -3.40 -5.94 -6.70
C ALA A 88 -2.78 -5.39 -7.99
N LEU A 89 -2.32 -6.27 -8.89
CA LEU A 89 -1.74 -5.87 -10.18
C LEU A 89 -2.79 -5.17 -11.06
N ILE A 90 -3.97 -5.76 -11.22
CA ILE A 90 -5.04 -5.17 -12.05
C ILE A 90 -5.44 -3.79 -11.52
N LEU A 91 -5.70 -3.66 -10.21
CA LEU A 91 -6.14 -2.38 -9.67
C LEU A 91 -5.04 -1.34 -9.69
N SER A 92 -3.78 -1.71 -9.40
CA SER A 92 -2.64 -0.78 -9.52
C SER A 92 -2.48 -0.26 -10.95
N LYS A 93 -2.70 -1.11 -11.96
CA LYS A 93 -2.72 -0.72 -13.37
C LYS A 93 -3.80 0.32 -13.66
N HIS A 94 -5.04 0.08 -13.21
CA HIS A 94 -6.16 0.99 -13.44
C HIS A 94 -5.92 2.35 -12.77
N ILE A 95 -5.37 2.36 -11.56
CA ILE A 95 -4.99 3.60 -10.85
C ILE A 95 -3.88 4.33 -11.62
N ALA A 96 -2.85 3.63 -12.09
CA ALA A 96 -1.78 4.23 -12.90
C ALA A 96 -2.31 4.87 -14.18
N LEU A 97 -3.32 4.26 -14.81
CA LEU A 97 -4.02 4.81 -15.99
C LEU A 97 -4.96 5.98 -15.67
N GLY A 98 -5.28 6.21 -14.39
CA GLY A 98 -6.04 7.36 -13.91
C GLY A 98 -7.51 7.09 -13.61
N GLU A 99 -7.98 5.84 -13.63
CA GLU A 99 -9.41 5.49 -13.44
C GLU A 99 -10.00 5.90 -12.08
N TYR A 100 -9.15 6.04 -11.05
CA TYR A 100 -9.54 6.37 -9.66
C TYR A 100 -8.82 7.61 -9.12
N SER A 101 -8.28 8.43 -10.02
CA SER A 101 -7.50 9.61 -9.66
C SER A 101 -8.33 10.88 -9.74
N GLN A 102 -7.93 11.92 -9.02
CA GLN A 102 -8.57 13.22 -9.14
C GLN A 102 -8.28 13.80 -10.54
N PRO A 103 -9.18 14.64 -11.11
CA PRO A 103 -9.02 15.16 -12.48
C PRO A 103 -7.69 15.89 -12.74
N ASN A 104 -7.09 16.48 -11.70
CA ASN A 104 -5.84 17.24 -11.78
C ASN A 104 -4.61 16.46 -11.27
N SER A 105 -4.73 15.16 -11.01
CA SER A 105 -3.63 14.35 -10.51
C SER A 105 -2.53 14.19 -11.57
N THR A 106 -1.30 14.53 -11.18
CA THR A 106 -0.10 14.32 -11.98
C THR A 106 0.16 12.83 -12.20
N LEU A 107 0.96 12.48 -13.21
CA LEU A 107 1.37 11.09 -13.43
C LEU A 107 2.10 10.52 -12.20
N GLU A 108 2.96 11.30 -11.56
CA GLU A 108 3.69 10.90 -10.36
C GLU A 108 2.75 10.55 -9.19
N GLU A 109 1.74 11.39 -8.91
CA GLU A 109 0.73 11.12 -7.87
C GLU A 109 -0.07 9.84 -8.15
N ARG A 110 -0.41 9.58 -9.43
CA ARG A 110 -1.10 8.35 -9.83
C ARG A 110 -0.24 7.11 -9.61
N LEU A 111 1.05 7.19 -9.93
CA LEU A 111 1.98 6.08 -9.73
C LEU A 111 2.27 5.85 -8.25
N ASP A 112 2.42 6.90 -7.44
CA ASP A 112 2.57 6.78 -5.98
C ASP A 112 1.36 6.08 -5.37
N LEU A 113 0.15 6.53 -5.70
CA LEU A 113 -1.08 5.90 -5.24
C LEU A 113 -1.21 4.44 -5.72
N ALA A 114 -0.88 4.16 -6.98
CA ALA A 114 -0.96 2.82 -7.55
C ALA A 114 -0.05 1.82 -6.83
N VAL A 115 1.20 2.21 -6.53
CA VAL A 115 2.15 1.35 -5.81
C VAL A 115 1.68 1.11 -4.37
N ARG A 116 1.24 2.18 -3.68
CA ARG A 116 0.75 2.07 -2.29
C ARG A 116 -0.49 1.19 -2.18
N VAL A 117 -1.48 1.38 -3.06
CA VAL A 117 -2.71 0.59 -3.07
C VAL A 117 -2.42 -0.86 -3.42
N GLY A 118 -1.55 -1.12 -4.40
CA GLY A 118 -1.12 -2.48 -4.73
C GLY A 118 -0.50 -3.18 -3.52
N LEU A 119 0.41 -2.50 -2.81
CA LEU A 119 1.04 -3.04 -1.60
C LEU A 119 0.02 -3.25 -0.47
N ALA A 120 -0.93 -2.33 -0.30
CA ALA A 120 -2.00 -2.45 0.68
C ALA A 120 -2.88 -3.67 0.44
N ILE A 121 -3.17 -4.00 -0.83
CA ILE A 121 -3.93 -5.20 -1.17
C ILE A 121 -3.14 -6.45 -0.80
N VAL A 122 -1.86 -6.54 -1.19
CA VAL A 122 -1.00 -7.71 -0.93
C VAL A 122 -0.80 -7.94 0.56
N THR A 123 -0.59 -6.86 1.32
CA THR A 123 -0.44 -6.88 2.79
C THR A 123 -1.78 -6.92 3.53
N GLU A 124 -2.88 -7.18 2.82
CA GLU A 124 -4.24 -7.27 3.35
C GLU A 124 -4.73 -6.03 4.14
N GLY A 125 -4.06 -4.89 3.95
CA GLY A 125 -4.30 -3.68 4.72
C GLY A 125 -4.06 -3.83 6.21
N VAL A 126 -3.24 -4.81 6.63
CA VAL A 126 -2.93 -5.06 8.06
C VAL A 126 -1.59 -4.46 8.49
N THR A 127 -0.74 -4.07 7.55
CA THR A 127 0.58 -3.49 7.83
C THR A 127 0.58 -1.99 7.59
N ILE A 128 1.52 -1.28 8.22
CA ILE A 128 1.70 0.17 8.02
C ILE A 128 2.55 0.49 6.78
N ALA A 129 3.14 -0.53 6.13
CA ALA A 129 4.07 -0.37 5.02
C ALA A 129 3.55 0.44 3.82
N PRO A 130 2.28 0.30 3.38
CA PRO A 130 1.71 1.15 2.32
C PRO A 130 1.69 2.64 2.67
N LEU A 131 1.58 2.98 3.96
CA LEU A 131 1.50 4.35 4.44
C LEU A 131 2.89 4.92 4.76
N GLN A 132 3.70 4.18 5.52
CA GLN A 132 4.95 4.69 6.09
C GLN A 132 6.21 3.97 5.57
N GLY A 133 6.07 2.82 4.91
CA GLY A 133 7.19 2.09 4.32
C GLY A 133 7.64 2.69 2.99
N ILE A 134 6.72 3.26 2.21
CA ILE A 134 7.03 4.00 0.98
C ILE A 134 7.11 5.48 1.33
N SER A 135 8.31 6.06 1.24
CA SER A 135 8.53 7.49 1.49
C SER A 135 8.09 8.34 0.29
N ALA A 136 8.40 7.91 -0.93
CA ALA A 136 8.01 8.60 -2.15
C ALA A 136 8.13 7.68 -3.36
N VAL A 137 7.24 7.85 -4.33
CA VAL A 137 7.40 7.33 -5.69
C VAL A 137 7.59 8.51 -6.63
N LYS A 138 8.69 8.53 -7.39
CA LYS A 138 9.06 9.65 -8.27
C LYS A 138 9.46 9.22 -9.66
N ILE A 139 9.21 10.08 -10.64
CA ILE A 139 9.75 9.92 -12.00
C ILE A 139 11.11 10.61 -12.06
N LYS A 140 12.15 9.85 -12.41
CA LYS A 140 13.53 10.33 -12.56
C LYS A 140 14.05 10.04 -13.96
N LYS A 141 15.21 10.63 -14.30
CA LYS A 141 15.84 10.47 -15.62
C LYS A 141 17.11 9.66 -15.52
N ASN A 142 17.26 8.71 -16.44
CA ASN A 142 18.50 8.02 -16.73
C ASN A 142 19.48 8.99 -17.42
N LYS A 143 20.74 8.55 -17.57
CA LYS A 143 21.78 9.33 -18.26
C LYS A 143 21.46 9.63 -19.72
N ASP A 144 20.73 8.73 -20.39
CA ASP A 144 20.26 8.90 -21.78
C ASP A 144 19.03 9.82 -21.90
N GLY A 145 18.53 10.34 -20.78
CA GLY A 145 17.35 11.20 -20.71
C GLY A 145 16.01 10.45 -20.61
N SER A 146 16.01 9.11 -20.70
CA SER A 146 14.80 8.30 -20.54
C SER A 146 14.27 8.37 -19.11
N GLU A 147 12.94 8.35 -18.95
CA GLU A 147 12.29 8.46 -17.65
C GLU A 147 12.03 7.08 -17.04
N TYR A 148 12.33 6.91 -15.76
CA TYR A 148 12.12 5.69 -14.98
C TYR A 148 11.41 5.97 -13.66
N LEU A 149 10.81 4.94 -13.08
CA LEU A 149 10.13 5.03 -11.78
C LEU A 149 11.10 4.71 -10.63
N SER A 150 11.22 5.63 -9.68
CA SER A 150 12.05 5.49 -8.47
C SER A 150 11.14 5.36 -7.25
N VAL A 151 11.38 4.33 -6.43
CA VAL A 151 10.66 4.11 -5.17
C VAL A 151 11.63 4.31 -4.00
N SER A 152 11.35 5.30 -3.15
CA SER A 152 12.10 5.55 -1.93
C SER A 152 11.47 4.80 -0.76
N ILE A 153 12.23 3.90 -0.15
CA ILE A 153 11.78 3.05 0.96
C ILE A 153 12.26 3.65 2.29
N ALA A 154 11.40 3.67 3.30
CA ALA A 154 11.71 4.09 4.66
C ALA A 154 11.77 2.90 5.63
N GLY A 155 12.42 3.11 6.78
CA GLY A 155 12.60 2.09 7.83
C GLY A 155 11.33 1.30 8.23
N PRO A 156 10.14 1.92 8.35
CA PRO A 156 8.90 1.21 8.66
C PRO A 156 8.52 0.10 7.67
N MET A 157 9.12 0.06 6.47
CA MET A 157 8.92 -1.03 5.50
C MET A 157 9.28 -2.41 6.09
N ARG A 158 10.18 -2.47 7.08
CA ARG A 158 10.50 -3.72 7.80
C ARG A 158 9.29 -4.41 8.42
N SER A 159 8.21 -3.68 8.71
CA SER A 159 6.96 -4.23 9.22
C SER A 159 6.17 -5.08 8.21
N ALA A 160 6.43 -4.89 6.91
CA ALA A 160 5.77 -5.66 5.85
C ALA A 160 6.26 -7.10 5.80
N GLY A 161 7.54 -7.32 6.12
CA GLY A 161 8.24 -8.58 5.82
C GLY A 161 9.02 -8.51 4.50
N GLY A 162 9.88 -9.51 4.26
CA GLY A 162 10.73 -9.57 3.06
C GLY A 162 9.95 -9.81 1.77
N THR A 163 8.90 -10.65 1.84
CA THR A 163 8.06 -11.01 0.69
C THR A 163 7.30 -9.78 0.16
N GLU A 164 6.63 -9.05 1.04
CA GLU A 164 5.82 -7.88 0.74
C GLU A 164 6.69 -6.72 0.26
N SER A 165 7.90 -6.57 0.82
CA SER A 165 8.91 -5.64 0.33
C SER A 165 9.34 -5.97 -1.11
N ALA A 166 9.55 -7.25 -1.44
CA ALA A 166 9.88 -7.67 -2.80
C ALA A 166 8.71 -7.45 -3.78
N VAL A 167 7.48 -7.73 -3.36
CA VAL A 167 6.28 -7.50 -4.17
C VAL A 167 6.04 -6.02 -4.44
N THR A 168 6.49 -5.12 -3.56
CA THR A 168 6.47 -3.66 -3.82
C THR A 168 7.21 -3.33 -5.10
N MET A 169 8.39 -3.93 -5.32
CA MET A 169 9.16 -3.72 -6.55
C MET A 169 8.51 -4.33 -7.79
N LEU A 170 7.85 -5.49 -7.64
CA LEU A 170 7.06 -6.09 -8.72
C LEU A 170 5.91 -5.18 -9.16
N ILE A 171 5.18 -4.60 -8.21
CA ILE A 171 4.07 -3.67 -8.49
C ILE A 171 4.63 -2.40 -9.15
N ALA A 172 5.73 -1.84 -8.64
CA ALA A 172 6.39 -0.68 -9.23
C ALA A 172 6.80 -0.92 -10.69
N ASP A 173 7.38 -2.09 -10.98
CA ASP A 173 7.73 -2.48 -12.35
C ASP A 173 6.50 -2.71 -13.24
N HIS A 174 5.39 -3.21 -12.67
CA HIS A 174 4.13 -3.36 -13.39
C HIS A 174 3.50 -2.02 -13.78
N VAL A 175 3.42 -1.07 -12.85
CA VAL A 175 2.81 0.24 -13.10
C VAL A 175 3.69 1.09 -14.02
N ARG A 176 5.02 1.06 -13.88
CA ARG A 176 5.91 1.81 -14.77
C ARG A 176 5.83 1.32 -16.21
N LYS A 177 5.70 0.00 -16.44
CA LYS A 177 5.48 -0.56 -17.78
C LYS A 177 4.13 -0.13 -18.36
N THR A 178 3.10 -0.04 -17.52
CA THR A 178 1.75 0.36 -17.94
C THR A 178 1.73 1.77 -18.54
N VAL A 179 2.57 2.67 -18.01
CA VAL A 179 2.70 4.06 -18.48
C VAL A 179 3.95 4.28 -19.34
N GLU A 180 4.54 3.20 -19.84
CA GLU A 180 5.66 3.21 -20.79
C GLU A 180 6.95 3.90 -20.28
N LEU A 181 7.15 3.94 -18.96
CA LEU A 181 8.41 4.37 -18.36
C LEU A 181 9.51 3.31 -18.61
N SER A 182 10.72 3.79 -18.87
CA SER A 182 11.90 2.99 -19.15
C SER A 182 12.40 2.24 -17.91
N LYS A 183 13.21 1.19 -18.14
CA LYS A 183 13.95 0.53 -17.06
C LYS A 183 14.96 1.54 -16.49
N TYR A 184 15.16 1.51 -15.17
CA TYR A 184 16.31 2.17 -14.54
C TYR A 184 17.63 1.64 -15.13
N GLN A 185 18.58 2.54 -15.34
CA GLN A 185 19.93 2.24 -15.81
C GLN A 185 20.93 2.75 -14.76
N ALA A 186 21.64 1.83 -14.11
CA ALA A 186 22.70 2.18 -13.16
C ALA A 186 23.81 2.98 -13.87
N ASN A 187 24.25 4.07 -13.25
CA ASN A 187 25.30 4.90 -13.82
C ASN A 187 26.68 4.26 -13.60
N SER A 188 27.15 3.51 -14.59
CA SER A 188 28.46 2.85 -14.54
C SER A 188 29.66 3.81 -14.46
N PHE A 189 29.48 5.09 -14.80
CA PHE A 189 30.58 6.07 -14.76
C PHE A 189 30.84 6.64 -13.35
N ASP A 190 29.89 6.46 -12.43
CA ASP A 190 29.95 6.94 -11.04
C ASP A 190 29.97 5.77 -10.04
N ASP A 191 30.27 4.56 -10.54
CA ASP A 191 30.24 3.28 -9.79
C ASP A 191 29.01 3.15 -8.85
N GLU A 192 27.82 3.41 -9.41
CA GLU A 192 26.59 3.37 -8.61
C GLU A 192 26.35 1.98 -8.00
N THR A 193 26.75 0.92 -8.71
CA THR A 193 26.75 -0.46 -8.21
C THR A 193 27.66 -0.65 -6.99
N GLY A 194 28.88 -0.09 -7.01
CA GLY A 194 29.81 -0.12 -5.89
C GLY A 194 29.26 0.63 -4.68
N ARG A 195 28.58 1.76 -4.90
CA ARG A 195 27.87 2.49 -3.83
C ARG A 195 26.81 1.62 -3.15
N PHE A 196 25.98 0.89 -3.90
CA PHE A 196 24.99 -0.02 -3.30
C PHE A 196 25.66 -1.11 -2.45
N VAL A 197 26.74 -1.71 -2.94
CA VAL A 197 27.52 -2.69 -2.18
C VAL A 197 28.04 -2.05 -0.88
N GLU A 198 28.68 -0.89 -0.97
CA GLU A 198 29.22 -0.19 0.20
C GLU A 198 28.13 0.17 1.22
N GLU A 199 26.99 0.70 0.79
CA GLU A 199 25.86 1.04 1.67
C GLU A 199 25.34 -0.19 2.42
N LEU A 200 25.18 -1.32 1.72
CA LEU A 200 24.74 -2.57 2.36
C LEU A 200 25.77 -3.07 3.38
N ARG A 201 27.06 -3.01 3.06
CA ARG A 201 28.13 -3.46 3.98
C ARG A 201 28.29 -2.55 5.19
N ILE A 202 28.16 -1.24 5.03
CA ILE A 202 28.12 -0.30 6.15
C ILE A 202 26.91 -0.59 7.03
N TYR A 203 25.74 -0.80 6.44
CA TYR A 203 24.53 -1.10 7.20
C TYR A 203 24.64 -2.39 8.02
N GLU A 204 25.21 -3.46 7.45
CA GLU A 204 25.46 -4.72 8.17
C GLU A 204 26.41 -4.55 9.35
N ARG A 205 27.46 -3.73 9.19
CA ARG A 205 28.47 -3.51 10.24
C ARG A 205 27.98 -2.59 11.35
N GLU A 206 27.32 -1.50 10.99
CA GLU A 206 27.08 -0.37 11.90
C GLU A 206 25.63 -0.26 12.40
N ALA A 207 24.65 -0.80 11.65
CA ALA A 207 23.23 -0.58 11.96
C ALA A 207 22.51 -1.86 12.42
N SER A 208 22.51 -2.90 11.60
CA SER A 208 21.73 -4.13 11.87
C SER A 208 22.18 -5.25 10.96
N SER A 209 22.28 -6.46 11.51
CA SER A 209 22.40 -7.68 10.70
C SER A 209 21.15 -7.91 9.85
N PHE A 210 21.33 -8.38 8.61
CA PHE A 210 20.22 -8.85 7.78
C PHE A 210 19.77 -10.26 8.18
N GLN A 211 18.53 -10.60 7.86
CA GLN A 211 18.02 -11.98 8.00
C GLN A 211 18.70 -12.95 7.03
N PHE A 212 19.18 -12.44 5.89
CA PHE A 212 19.90 -13.17 4.88
C PHE A 212 21.05 -12.30 4.38
N HIS A 213 22.27 -12.85 4.39
CA HIS A 213 23.43 -12.17 3.83
C HIS A 213 23.46 -12.40 2.32
N VAL A 214 23.37 -11.30 1.56
CA VAL A 214 23.43 -11.31 0.09
C VAL A 214 24.88 -11.11 -0.34
N LEU A 215 25.36 -11.85 -1.34
CA LEU A 215 26.73 -11.70 -1.86
C LEU A 215 26.88 -10.41 -2.67
N ASP A 216 28.09 -9.84 -2.72
CA ASP A 216 28.38 -8.63 -3.50
C ASP A 216 28.03 -8.80 -4.99
N GLU A 217 28.34 -9.97 -5.56
CA GLU A 217 28.03 -10.31 -6.96
C GLU A 217 26.53 -10.29 -7.25
N ASP A 218 25.71 -10.73 -6.30
CA ASP A 218 24.25 -10.73 -6.45
C ASP A 218 23.68 -9.31 -6.38
N ILE A 219 24.25 -8.45 -5.52
CA ILE A 219 23.87 -7.03 -5.45
C ILE A 219 24.16 -6.37 -6.80
N VAL A 220 25.37 -6.54 -7.33
CA VAL A 220 25.76 -5.99 -8.63
C VAL A 220 24.84 -6.49 -9.75
N LYS A 221 24.51 -7.78 -9.75
CA LYS A 221 23.65 -8.40 -10.75
C LYS A 221 22.20 -7.87 -10.72
N VAL A 222 21.65 -7.59 -9.55
CA VAL A 222 20.27 -7.07 -9.41
C VAL A 222 20.18 -5.59 -9.81
N ILE A 223 21.23 -4.81 -9.55
CA ILE A 223 21.26 -3.37 -9.85
C ILE A 223 21.52 -3.08 -11.35
N SER A 224 22.21 -3.99 -12.04
CA SER A 224 22.53 -3.89 -13.49
C SER A 224 21.33 -4.19 -14.42
#